data_AF-A0AAU9IAD7-F1
#
_entry.id   AF-A0AAU9IAD7-F1
#
_cell.length_a   1.000
_cell.length_b   1.000
_cell.length_c   1.000
_cell.angle_alpha   90.00
_cell.angle_beta   90.00
_cell.angle_gamma   90.00
#
_symmetry.space_group_name_H-M   'P 1'
#
loop_
_entity.id
_entity.type
_entity.pdbx_description
1 polymer ?
#
loop_
_entity_poly.entity_id
_entity_poly.type
_entity_poly.pdbx_seq_one_letter_code
_entity_poly.pdbx_strand_id
1 'polypeptide(L)'
;MKSCLTIPEDIRRVYHLGIDYNNNQEIDDRDMSRNDKELVKRLFREGNYFLIPSFFNLIRSLSACQREFSIVFRTFGNDMEEVINEFNLFCNGKHPLYNGKNKTEKFISNGELGTRNLTINNNNIGCIKRNSETDCRVLIGSLGQSISEPSISGNNISFEIIGNSSNSYNMLFNKINESSSFAFIDDYSYWKQNQKDPKCGKLFLIDETITSVHQIFFDDKIGNDSESILDVRNIENRESLPFEKVINKFIFRCDPYKAIIDPDYFFKAVAECELNRIDN
;
A
#
# COMPACT_ATOMS: atom_id res chain seq x y z
N MET A 1 25.77 -13.40 7.41
CA MET A 1 24.44 -12.73 7.35
C MET A 1 23.77 -13.17 6.07
N LYS A 2 22.64 -13.90 6.14
CA LYS A 2 21.84 -14.20 4.95
C LYS A 2 21.12 -12.90 4.54
N SER A 3 21.21 -12.48 3.29
CA SER A 3 20.47 -11.31 2.82
C SER A 3 18.96 -11.62 2.84
N CYS A 4 18.20 -10.92 3.68
CA CYS A 4 16.73 -11.01 3.73
C CYS A 4 16.04 -10.45 2.47
N LEU A 5 16.82 -9.90 1.53
CA LEU A 5 16.33 -9.29 0.28
C LEU A 5 16.21 -10.25 -0.90
N THR A 6 16.54 -11.53 -0.72
CA THR A 6 16.47 -12.52 -1.80
C THR A 6 15.60 -13.68 -1.36
N ILE A 7 14.76 -14.18 -2.26
CA ILE A 7 13.99 -15.42 -2.00
C ILE A 7 14.95 -16.54 -1.61
N PRO A 8 14.66 -17.30 -0.52
CA PRO A 8 15.45 -18.45 -0.12
C PRO A 8 15.77 -19.37 -1.29
N GLU A 9 16.99 -19.88 -1.36
CA GLU A 9 17.49 -20.63 -2.52
C GLU A 9 16.66 -21.87 -2.84
N ASP A 10 16.16 -22.56 -1.82
CA ASP A 10 15.22 -23.67 -1.93
C ASP A 10 13.91 -23.25 -2.62
N ILE A 11 13.36 -22.09 -2.27
CA ILE A 11 12.16 -21.55 -2.90
C ILE A 11 12.47 -21.09 -4.34
N ARG A 12 13.62 -20.42 -4.57
CA ARG A 12 14.05 -20.02 -5.93
C ARG A 12 14.23 -21.21 -6.86
N ARG A 13 14.72 -22.35 -6.35
CA ARG A 13 14.84 -23.60 -7.12
C ARG A 13 13.48 -24.13 -7.54
N VAL A 14 12.51 -24.16 -6.63
CA VAL A 14 11.14 -24.64 -6.91
C VAL A 14 10.42 -23.79 -7.95
N TYR A 15 10.59 -22.47 -7.88
CA TYR A 15 9.91 -21.52 -8.79
C TYR A 15 10.76 -21.12 -10.01
N HIS A 16 11.98 -21.66 -10.15
CA HIS A 16 12.93 -21.32 -11.22
C HIS A 16 13.23 -19.81 -11.33
N LEU A 17 13.53 -19.16 -10.20
CA LEU A 17 13.66 -17.69 -10.09
C LEU A 17 15.08 -17.15 -10.27
N GLY A 18 16.08 -18.00 -10.52
CA GLY A 18 17.47 -17.58 -10.77
C GLY A 18 17.80 -17.30 -12.25
N ILE A 19 18.90 -16.59 -12.50
CA ILE A 19 19.36 -16.14 -13.83
C ILE A 19 19.66 -17.33 -14.77
N ASP A 20 20.11 -18.46 -14.22
CA ASP A 20 20.55 -19.64 -14.99
C ASP A 20 19.47 -20.70 -15.24
N TYR A 21 18.23 -20.49 -14.77
CA TYR A 21 17.14 -21.46 -15.00
C TYR A 21 16.50 -21.28 -16.38
N ASN A 22 17.27 -21.59 -17.43
CA ASN A 22 16.81 -21.62 -18.82
C ASN A 22 16.13 -22.95 -19.22
N ASN A 23 15.74 -23.81 -18.27
CA ASN A 23 15.20 -25.12 -18.59
C ASN A 23 13.69 -25.22 -18.36
N ASN A 24 13.01 -25.76 -19.38
CA ASN A 24 11.61 -26.21 -19.42
C ASN A 24 11.29 -27.34 -18.42
N GLN A 25 11.81 -27.28 -17.19
CA GLN A 25 11.34 -28.15 -16.12
C GLN A 25 10.06 -27.54 -15.54
N GLU A 26 9.00 -28.34 -15.54
CA GLU A 26 7.71 -27.96 -15.01
C GLU A 26 7.85 -27.63 -13.52
N ILE A 27 7.33 -26.47 -13.12
CA ILE A 27 7.15 -26.14 -11.70
C ILE A 27 6.30 -27.27 -11.10
N ASP A 28 6.85 -28.04 -10.14
CA ASP A 28 6.13 -29.04 -9.34
C ASP A 28 5.17 -28.34 -8.35
N ASP A 29 4.27 -27.54 -8.91
CA ASP A 29 3.13 -26.94 -8.24
C ASP A 29 1.89 -27.27 -9.08
N ARG A 30 1.36 -28.47 -8.88
CA ARG A 30 0.14 -28.95 -9.54
C ARG A 30 -1.10 -28.11 -9.20
N ASP A 31 -1.06 -27.34 -8.11
CA ASP A 31 -2.19 -26.53 -7.62
C ASP A 31 -2.22 -25.10 -8.15
N MET A 32 -1.15 -24.63 -8.81
CA MET A 32 -1.06 -23.23 -9.26
C MET A 32 -1.41 -23.11 -10.74
N SER A 33 -2.28 -22.15 -11.07
CA SER A 33 -2.68 -21.92 -12.46
C SER A 33 -1.49 -21.48 -13.32
N ARG A 34 -1.59 -21.67 -14.63
CA ARG A 34 -0.56 -21.21 -15.58
C ARG A 34 -0.32 -19.70 -15.46
N ASN A 35 -1.38 -18.91 -15.30
CA ASN A 35 -1.29 -17.46 -15.15
C ASN A 35 -0.55 -17.07 -13.87
N ASP A 36 -0.85 -17.73 -12.74
CA ASP A 36 -0.15 -17.48 -11.48
C ASP A 36 1.34 -17.86 -11.57
N LYS A 37 1.67 -18.95 -12.28
CA LYS A 37 3.07 -19.37 -12.55
C LYS A 37 3.84 -18.29 -13.32
N GLU A 38 3.23 -17.76 -14.39
CA GLU A 38 3.83 -16.70 -15.20
C GLU A 38 3.97 -15.39 -14.40
N LEU A 39 2.98 -15.07 -13.56
CA LEU A 39 3.02 -13.90 -12.69
C LEU A 39 4.13 -13.99 -11.63
N VAL A 40 4.27 -15.13 -10.95
CA VAL A 40 5.36 -15.38 -9.98
C VAL A 40 6.72 -15.24 -10.65
N LYS A 41 6.90 -15.82 -11.85
CA LYS A 41 8.15 -15.65 -12.60
C LYS A 41 8.42 -14.18 -12.96
N ARG A 42 7.39 -13.43 -13.33
CA ARG A 42 7.50 -12.00 -13.69
C ARG A 42 7.89 -11.15 -12.50
N LEU A 43 7.22 -11.32 -11.35
CA LEU A 43 7.41 -10.47 -10.16
C LEU A 43 8.72 -10.77 -9.43
N PHE A 44 9.04 -12.05 -9.27
CA PHE A 44 10.13 -12.49 -8.39
C PHE A 44 11.39 -12.92 -9.14
N ARG A 45 11.51 -12.53 -10.42
CA ARG A 45 12.71 -12.81 -11.23
C ARG A 45 13.93 -12.25 -10.51
N GLU A 46 15.02 -13.01 -10.52
CA GLU A 46 16.29 -12.66 -9.85
C GLU A 46 16.19 -12.61 -8.32
N GLY A 47 15.05 -13.00 -7.75
CA GLY A 47 14.80 -12.99 -6.31
C GLY A 47 14.36 -11.64 -5.75
N ASN A 48 13.89 -10.72 -6.60
CA ASN A 48 13.36 -9.41 -6.23
C ASN A 48 11.99 -9.49 -5.54
N TYR A 49 11.61 -8.41 -4.85
CA TYR A 49 10.29 -8.19 -4.25
C TYR A 49 9.85 -6.75 -4.51
N PHE A 50 8.55 -6.53 -4.63
CA PHE A 50 7.93 -5.20 -4.56
C PHE A 50 7.47 -4.87 -3.14
N LEU A 51 7.22 -5.90 -2.31
CA LEU A 51 6.84 -5.74 -0.91
C LEU A 51 7.78 -6.51 0.02
N ILE A 52 8.26 -5.83 1.05
CA ILE A 52 9.24 -6.42 1.98
C ILE A 52 8.58 -7.35 3.01
N PRO A 53 9.24 -8.44 3.45
CA PRO A 53 8.66 -9.42 4.37
C PRO A 53 8.08 -8.85 5.68
N SER A 54 8.71 -7.82 6.26
CA SER A 54 8.23 -7.19 7.50
C SER A 54 6.85 -6.53 7.35
N PHE A 55 6.49 -6.09 6.14
CA PHE A 55 5.14 -5.58 5.85
C PHE A 55 4.10 -6.71 5.87
N PHE A 56 4.41 -7.85 5.27
CA PHE A 56 3.52 -9.02 5.35
C PHE A 56 3.35 -9.53 6.78
N ASN A 57 4.43 -9.49 7.58
CA ASN A 57 4.36 -9.83 9.00
C ASN A 57 3.47 -8.88 9.80
N LEU A 58 3.48 -7.57 9.50
CA LEU A 58 2.50 -6.64 10.09
C LEU A 58 1.08 -7.13 9.83
N ILE A 59 0.73 -7.39 8.57
CA ILE A 59 -0.63 -7.81 8.20
C ILE A 59 -1.03 -9.10 8.92
N ARG A 60 -0.12 -10.08 8.95
CA ARG A 60 -0.35 -11.35 9.66
C ARG A 60 -0.59 -11.13 11.14
N SER A 61 0.21 -10.29 11.79
CA SER A 61 0.07 -9.97 13.21
C SER A 61 -1.26 -9.25 13.49
N LEU A 62 -1.63 -8.27 12.66
CA LEU A 62 -2.92 -7.58 12.78
C LEU A 62 -4.11 -8.56 12.61
N SER A 63 -4.05 -9.44 11.62
CA SER A 63 -5.08 -10.47 11.40
C SER A 63 -5.14 -11.50 12.54
N ALA A 64 -3.99 -11.97 13.05
CA ALA A 64 -3.92 -12.91 14.16
C ALA A 64 -4.49 -12.31 15.45
N CYS A 65 -4.29 -11.00 15.66
CA CYS A 65 -4.88 -10.24 16.75
C CYS A 65 -6.36 -9.88 16.52
N GLN A 66 -6.98 -10.33 15.42
CA GLN A 66 -8.36 -10.00 15.04
C GLN A 66 -8.63 -8.49 15.01
N ARG A 67 -7.62 -7.71 14.59
CA ARG A 67 -7.76 -6.26 14.49
C ARG A 67 -8.48 -5.88 13.20
N GLU A 68 -9.36 -4.88 13.30
CA GLU A 68 -9.89 -4.17 12.14
C GLU A 68 -8.86 -3.15 11.65
N PHE A 69 -8.54 -3.17 10.36
CA PHE A 69 -7.53 -2.31 9.73
C PHE A 69 -7.74 -2.21 8.22
N SER A 70 -7.37 -1.12 7.57
CA SER A 70 -7.36 -1.05 6.10
C SER A 70 -5.96 -0.71 5.59
N ILE A 71 -5.60 -1.21 4.42
CA ILE A 71 -4.31 -0.96 3.77
C ILE A 71 -4.52 -0.04 2.56
N VAL A 72 -3.77 1.04 2.46
CA VAL A 72 -3.83 1.94 1.30
C VAL A 72 -2.44 2.13 0.73
N PHE A 73 -2.17 1.52 -0.42
CA PHE A 73 -0.92 1.75 -1.16
C PHE A 73 -0.99 3.09 -1.89
N ARG A 74 0.06 3.91 -1.77
CA ARG A 74 0.16 5.21 -2.41
C ARG A 74 1.54 5.43 -3.03
N THR A 75 1.60 5.67 -4.33
CA THR A 75 2.86 5.89 -5.05
C THR A 75 2.78 7.07 -6.00
N PHE A 76 3.90 7.74 -6.22
CA PHE A 76 4.09 8.64 -7.38
C PHE A 76 4.58 7.87 -8.61
N GLY A 77 5.03 6.62 -8.43
CA GLY A 77 5.65 5.77 -9.43
C GLY A 77 4.65 5.04 -10.31
N ASN A 78 5.19 4.11 -11.10
CA ASN A 78 4.49 3.32 -12.11
C ASN A 78 4.47 1.80 -11.77
N ASP A 79 4.92 1.43 -10.58
CA ASP A 79 5.08 0.07 -10.05
C ASP A 79 3.85 -0.45 -9.30
N MET A 80 2.75 0.30 -9.31
CA MET A 80 1.54 -0.02 -8.55
C MET A 80 0.90 -1.35 -9.01
N GLU A 81 0.97 -1.68 -10.30
CA GLU A 81 0.39 -2.93 -10.79
C GLU A 81 1.13 -4.14 -10.20
N GLU A 82 2.46 -4.07 -10.14
CA GLU A 82 3.31 -5.10 -9.56
C GLU A 82 3.08 -5.24 -8.05
N VAL A 83 2.98 -4.12 -7.32
CA VAL A 83 2.62 -4.11 -5.90
C VAL A 83 1.27 -4.78 -5.65
N ILE A 84 0.23 -4.41 -6.42
CA ILE A 84 -1.10 -5.02 -6.31
C ILE A 84 -1.04 -6.53 -6.59
N ASN A 85 -0.31 -6.92 -7.64
CA ASN A 85 -0.20 -8.33 -8.04
C ASN A 85 0.50 -9.16 -6.96
N GLU A 86 1.62 -8.68 -6.42
CA GLU A 86 2.34 -9.36 -5.32
C GLU A 86 1.46 -9.45 -4.06
N PHE A 87 0.80 -8.35 -3.69
CA PHE A 87 -0.11 -8.33 -2.55
C PHE A 87 -1.29 -9.29 -2.72
N ASN A 88 -1.88 -9.36 -3.92
CA ASN A 88 -2.96 -10.28 -4.21
C ASN A 88 -2.49 -11.74 -4.19
N LEU A 89 -1.27 -12.06 -4.64
CA LEU A 89 -0.70 -13.40 -4.47
C LEU A 89 -0.60 -13.78 -2.99
N PHE A 90 -0.23 -12.83 -2.13
CA PHE A 90 -0.17 -13.02 -0.68
C PHE A 90 -1.57 -13.27 -0.10
N CYS A 91 -2.55 -12.42 -0.40
CA CYS A 91 -3.92 -12.56 0.08
C CYS A 91 -4.60 -13.86 -0.40
N ASN A 92 -4.20 -14.41 -1.56
CA ASN A 92 -4.73 -15.67 -2.08
C ASN A 92 -3.95 -16.92 -1.59
N GLY A 93 -2.94 -16.76 -0.74
CA GLY A 93 -2.10 -17.87 -0.28
C GLY A 93 -1.27 -18.54 -1.38
N LYS A 94 -0.89 -17.75 -2.40
CA LYS A 94 -0.08 -18.17 -3.55
C LYS A 94 1.32 -17.55 -3.57
N HIS A 95 1.58 -16.57 -2.70
CA HIS A 95 2.89 -15.93 -2.62
C HIS A 95 3.99 -16.95 -2.26
N PRO A 96 5.14 -16.97 -2.95
CA PRO A 96 6.19 -17.98 -2.74
C PRO A 96 6.69 -18.13 -1.30
N LEU A 97 6.65 -17.04 -0.53
CA LEU A 97 7.02 -17.02 0.89
C LEU A 97 5.87 -17.29 1.88
N TYR A 98 4.62 -17.36 1.43
CA TYR A 98 3.44 -17.40 2.30
C TYR A 98 2.33 -18.35 1.82
N ASN A 99 2.69 -19.43 1.12
CA ASN A 99 1.72 -20.36 0.53
C ASN A 99 1.59 -21.70 1.27
N GLY A 100 2.33 -21.89 2.37
CA GLY A 100 2.30 -23.14 3.15
C GLY A 100 3.17 -24.27 2.58
N LYS A 101 3.86 -24.04 1.45
CA LYS A 101 4.76 -25.01 0.82
C LYS A 101 6.20 -24.71 1.20
N ASN A 102 7.12 -25.67 1.04
CA ASN A 102 8.55 -25.48 1.33
C ASN A 102 8.83 -24.93 2.75
N LYS A 103 8.06 -25.37 3.75
CA LYS A 103 8.14 -24.89 5.14
C LYS A 103 7.85 -23.40 5.33
N THR A 104 7.22 -22.75 4.35
CA THR A 104 6.66 -21.41 4.52
C THR A 104 5.36 -21.50 5.31
N GLU A 105 5.02 -20.41 5.98
CA GLU A 105 3.71 -20.27 6.59
C GLU A 105 2.66 -20.00 5.50
N LYS A 106 1.38 -20.27 5.76
CA LYS A 106 0.30 -19.96 4.81
C LYS A 106 -0.50 -18.77 5.32
N PHE A 107 -0.76 -17.80 4.44
CA PHE A 107 -1.70 -16.72 4.73
C PHE A 107 -2.78 -16.67 3.65
N ILE A 108 -4.05 -16.53 4.04
CA ILE A 108 -5.18 -16.35 3.12
C ILE A 108 -6.10 -15.28 3.71
N SER A 109 -6.44 -14.29 2.91
CA SER A 109 -7.38 -13.22 3.23
C SER A 109 -8.00 -12.69 1.94
N ASN A 110 -8.74 -13.57 1.24
CA ASN A 110 -9.37 -13.30 -0.04
C ASN A 110 -10.91 -13.34 0.03
N GLY A 111 -11.50 -13.47 1.22
CA GLY A 111 -12.95 -13.59 1.39
C GLY A 111 -13.45 -15.03 1.45
N GLU A 112 -12.65 -16.01 1.03
CA GLU A 112 -13.03 -17.42 1.11
C GLU A 112 -13.06 -17.89 2.56
N LEU A 113 -13.94 -18.86 2.84
CA LEU A 113 -14.10 -19.46 4.16
C LEU A 113 -14.38 -18.44 5.29
N GLY A 114 -14.99 -17.31 4.96
CA GLY A 114 -15.31 -16.25 5.92
C GLY A 114 -14.11 -15.42 6.38
N THR A 115 -12.95 -15.57 5.73
CA THR A 115 -11.81 -14.67 5.95
C THR A 115 -12.15 -13.26 5.47
N ARG A 116 -11.48 -12.26 6.02
CA ARG A 116 -11.57 -10.91 5.48
C ARG A 116 -11.02 -10.88 4.06
N ASN A 117 -11.63 -10.10 3.17
CA ASN A 117 -11.09 -9.89 1.83
C ASN A 117 -10.15 -8.67 1.82
N LEU A 118 -8.85 -8.91 1.77
CA LEU A 118 -7.80 -7.92 1.62
C LEU A 118 -7.36 -7.73 0.16
N THR A 119 -7.91 -8.48 -0.80
CA THR A 119 -7.49 -8.35 -2.21
C THR A 119 -7.90 -6.99 -2.79
N ILE A 120 -7.09 -6.49 -3.71
CA ILE A 120 -7.34 -5.24 -4.45
C ILE A 120 -7.82 -5.61 -5.85
N ASN A 121 -8.97 -5.08 -6.26
CA ASN A 121 -9.54 -5.25 -7.60
C ASN A 121 -9.83 -3.88 -8.23
N ASN A 122 -10.43 -3.86 -9.42
CA ASN A 122 -10.69 -2.62 -10.16
C ASN A 122 -11.58 -1.60 -9.41
N ASN A 123 -12.40 -2.03 -8.44
CA ASN A 123 -13.20 -1.14 -7.60
C ASN A 123 -12.40 -0.47 -6.47
N ASN A 124 -11.15 -0.91 -6.26
CA ASN A 124 -10.28 -0.50 -5.18
C ASN A 124 -8.94 0.11 -5.67
N ILE A 125 -8.86 0.44 -6.95
CA ILE A 125 -7.73 1.15 -7.55
C ILE A 125 -8.15 2.56 -7.98
N GLY A 126 -7.21 3.48 -8.01
CA GLY A 126 -7.49 4.83 -8.47
C GLY A 126 -6.28 5.74 -8.64
N CYS A 127 -6.55 7.02 -8.85
CA CYS A 127 -5.54 8.06 -8.77
C CYS A 127 -6.06 9.29 -8.03
N ILE A 128 -5.13 10.01 -7.41
CA ILE A 128 -5.37 11.25 -6.68
C ILE A 128 -4.70 12.36 -7.49
N LYS A 129 -5.50 13.30 -7.98
CA LYS A 129 -5.06 14.47 -8.76
C LYS A 129 -5.16 15.73 -7.91
N ARG A 130 -4.18 16.63 -7.99
CA ARG A 130 -4.19 17.87 -7.20
C ARG A 130 -4.82 18.98 -8.03
N ASN A 131 -5.84 19.64 -7.48
CA ASN A 131 -6.47 20.81 -8.09
C ASN A 131 -5.84 22.10 -7.56
N SER A 132 -5.46 22.11 -6.28
CA SER A 132 -4.84 23.24 -5.58
C SER A 132 -3.89 22.72 -4.49
N GLU A 133 -3.38 23.63 -3.65
CA GLU A 133 -2.59 23.28 -2.46
C GLU A 133 -3.43 22.49 -1.42
N THR A 134 -4.75 22.73 -1.38
CA THR A 134 -5.64 22.19 -0.35
C THR A 134 -6.64 21.16 -0.89
N ASP A 135 -6.78 21.08 -2.22
CA ASP A 135 -7.82 20.29 -2.88
C ASP A 135 -7.26 19.26 -3.84
N CYS A 136 -7.96 18.13 -3.92
CA CYS A 136 -7.61 17.03 -4.82
C CYS A 136 -8.86 16.45 -5.50
N ARG A 137 -8.68 15.50 -6.41
CA ARG A 137 -9.75 14.73 -7.04
C ARG A 137 -9.36 13.25 -6.99
N VAL A 138 -10.30 12.37 -6.65
CA VAL A 138 -10.02 10.94 -6.47
C VAL A 138 -10.81 10.12 -7.48
N LEU A 139 -10.11 9.65 -8.49
CA LEU A 139 -10.70 8.86 -9.56
C LEU A 139 -10.55 7.39 -9.19
N ILE A 140 -11.66 6.67 -8.97
CA ILE A 140 -11.66 5.23 -8.68
C ILE A 140 -12.02 4.47 -9.97
N GLY A 141 -11.39 3.31 -10.17
CA GLY A 141 -11.62 2.45 -11.34
C GLY A 141 -10.42 2.31 -12.27
N SER A 142 -9.43 3.21 -12.16
CA SER A 142 -8.27 3.23 -13.07
C SER A 142 -7.03 3.83 -12.41
N LEU A 143 -5.87 3.22 -12.67
CA LEU A 143 -4.54 3.71 -12.28
C LEU A 143 -4.02 4.78 -13.26
N GLY A 144 -4.79 5.85 -13.46
CA GLY A 144 -4.31 7.04 -14.16
C GLY A 144 -4.30 6.98 -15.69
N GLN A 145 -5.05 6.07 -16.34
CA GLN A 145 -5.39 6.30 -17.75
C GLN A 145 -6.22 7.58 -17.84
N SER A 146 -5.84 8.47 -18.76
CA SER A 146 -6.55 9.71 -19.08
C SER A 146 -8.04 9.42 -19.20
N ILE A 147 -8.81 9.72 -18.15
CA ILE A 147 -10.25 9.83 -18.29
C ILE A 147 -10.44 11.15 -19.02
N SER A 148 -10.42 11.10 -20.36
CA SER A 148 -11.17 12.06 -21.16
C SER A 148 -12.54 12.15 -20.50
N GLU A 149 -12.92 13.35 -20.05
CA GLU A 149 -14.13 13.77 -19.33
C GLU A 149 -15.15 12.67 -18.95
N PRO A 150 -15.73 12.71 -17.73
CA PRO A 150 -16.60 11.65 -17.22
C PRO A 150 -17.73 11.30 -18.21
N SER A 151 -17.50 10.27 -19.03
CA SER A 151 -18.54 9.61 -19.79
C SER A 151 -19.25 8.68 -18.81
N ILE A 152 -20.53 8.94 -18.55
CA ILE A 152 -21.41 8.16 -17.66
C ILE A 152 -21.55 6.69 -18.12
N SER A 153 -20.93 6.29 -19.23
CA SER A 153 -20.92 4.93 -19.73
C SER A 153 -19.80 4.08 -19.12
N GLY A 154 -20.12 3.38 -18.03
CA GLY A 154 -19.48 2.12 -17.64
C GLY A 154 -18.63 2.18 -16.37
N ASN A 155 -19.15 1.66 -15.25
CA ASN A 155 -18.51 1.22 -14.00
C ASN A 155 -17.43 2.07 -13.31
N ASN A 156 -16.96 3.18 -13.88
CA ASN A 156 -15.96 4.05 -13.30
C ASN A 156 -16.66 5.06 -12.38
N ILE A 157 -16.45 4.92 -11.08
CA ILE A 157 -16.97 5.90 -10.11
C ILE A 157 -15.89 6.96 -9.92
N SER A 158 -15.95 8.01 -10.72
CA SER A 158 -15.14 9.20 -10.49
C SER A 158 -15.72 9.97 -9.33
N PHE A 159 -15.04 10.03 -8.19
CA PHE A 159 -15.39 10.96 -7.12
C PHE A 159 -14.55 12.22 -7.29
N GLU A 160 -15.19 13.36 -7.15
CA GLU A 160 -14.47 14.62 -7.13
C GLU A 160 -14.39 15.10 -5.68
N ILE A 161 -13.17 15.23 -5.15
CA ILE A 161 -12.95 15.93 -3.88
C ILE A 161 -12.96 17.44 -4.20
N ILE A 162 -14.10 17.95 -4.64
CA ILE A 162 -14.26 19.38 -4.90
C ILE A 162 -14.13 20.10 -3.56
N GLY A 163 -13.17 21.02 -3.49
CA GLY A 163 -12.92 21.91 -2.37
C GLY A 163 -14.16 22.71 -2.01
N ASN A 164 -14.92 22.19 -1.04
CA ASN A 164 -15.73 22.93 -0.06
C ASN A 164 -16.58 22.04 0.86
N SER A 165 -16.55 20.71 0.74
CA SER A 165 -17.30 19.87 1.68
C SER A 165 -16.44 18.74 2.24
N SER A 166 -16.41 18.64 3.57
CA SER A 166 -15.91 17.49 4.34
C SER A 166 -16.48 16.15 3.83
N ASN A 167 -17.58 16.19 3.07
CA ASN A 167 -18.25 15.04 2.46
C ASN A 167 -17.36 14.19 1.58
N SER A 168 -16.46 14.73 0.73
CA SER A 168 -15.74 13.88 -0.23
C SER A 168 -14.57 13.10 0.38
N TYR A 169 -13.88 13.67 1.38
CA TYR A 169 -12.93 12.89 2.19
C TYR A 169 -13.68 11.86 3.02
N ASN A 170 -14.82 12.24 3.62
CA ASN A 170 -15.67 11.28 4.34
C ASN A 170 -16.16 10.15 3.43
N MET A 171 -16.43 10.42 2.14
CA MET A 171 -16.77 9.38 1.17
C MET A 171 -15.59 8.45 0.88
N LEU A 172 -14.38 8.99 0.67
CA LEU A 172 -13.18 8.15 0.51
C LEU A 172 -12.91 7.32 1.78
N PHE A 173 -13.01 7.94 2.95
CA PHE A 173 -12.84 7.29 4.24
C PHE A 173 -13.90 6.21 4.47
N ASN A 174 -15.17 6.49 4.19
CA ASN A 174 -16.25 5.50 4.23
C ASN A 174 -15.99 4.36 3.24
N LYS A 175 -15.49 4.67 2.03
CA LYS A 175 -15.14 3.65 1.04
C LYS A 175 -13.97 2.77 1.49
N ILE A 176 -12.98 3.35 2.17
CA ILE A 176 -11.87 2.63 2.83
C ILE A 176 -12.36 1.82 4.03
N ASN A 177 -13.44 2.23 4.69
CA ASN A 177 -14.07 1.45 5.75
C ASN A 177 -14.96 0.31 5.20
N GLU A 178 -15.53 0.47 4.00
CA GLU A 178 -16.30 -0.57 3.31
C GLU A 178 -15.42 -1.65 2.66
N SER A 179 -14.14 -1.37 2.40
CA SER A 179 -13.23 -2.26 1.67
C SER A 179 -11.86 -2.28 2.32
N SER A 180 -11.29 -3.47 2.49
CA SER A 180 -10.12 -3.63 3.36
C SER A 180 -8.80 -3.11 2.76
N SER A 181 -8.70 -2.96 1.43
CA SER A 181 -7.44 -2.56 0.78
C SER A 181 -7.68 -1.68 -0.45
N PHE A 182 -6.85 -0.66 -0.66
CA PHE A 182 -6.86 0.24 -1.83
C PHE A 182 -5.46 0.50 -2.37
N ALA A 183 -5.40 0.94 -3.63
CA ALA A 183 -4.18 1.37 -4.29
C ALA A 183 -4.43 2.66 -5.10
N PHE A 184 -3.65 3.70 -4.82
CA PHE A 184 -3.75 4.99 -5.49
C PHE A 184 -2.41 5.44 -6.07
N ILE A 185 -2.46 6.00 -7.29
CA ILE A 185 -1.35 6.78 -7.86
C ILE A 185 -1.58 8.26 -7.56
N ASP A 186 -0.61 8.87 -6.91
CA ASP A 186 -0.58 10.30 -6.57
C ASP A 186 -0.06 11.17 -7.71
N ASP A 187 -0.35 12.47 -7.63
CA ASP A 187 -0.05 13.44 -8.70
C ASP A 187 1.41 13.91 -8.71
N TYR A 188 2.30 13.05 -9.20
CA TYR A 188 3.72 13.41 -9.35
C TYR A 188 3.93 14.65 -10.23
N SER A 189 3.12 14.79 -11.29
CA SER A 189 3.21 15.94 -12.20
C SER A 189 2.95 17.25 -11.48
N TYR A 190 1.91 17.30 -10.64
CA TYR A 190 1.62 18.48 -9.82
C TYR A 190 2.76 18.78 -8.84
N TRP A 191 3.23 17.79 -8.09
CA TRP A 191 4.33 17.99 -7.13
C TRP A 191 5.60 18.49 -7.82
N LYS A 192 5.97 17.90 -8.97
CA LYS A 192 7.14 18.28 -9.76
C LYS A 192 7.04 19.70 -10.32
N GLN A 193 5.89 20.10 -10.85
CA GLN A 193 5.69 21.45 -11.41
C GLN A 193 5.78 22.54 -10.33
N ASN A 194 5.40 22.21 -9.10
CA ASN A 194 5.51 23.11 -7.94
C ASN A 194 6.85 22.93 -7.20
N GLN A 195 7.93 22.66 -7.93
CA GLN A 195 9.30 22.59 -7.40
C GLN A 195 9.49 21.58 -6.26
N LYS A 196 8.63 20.56 -6.20
CA LYS A 196 8.60 19.54 -5.13
C LYS A 196 8.38 20.10 -3.73
N ASP A 197 7.70 21.24 -3.60
CA ASP A 197 7.27 21.76 -2.31
C ASP A 197 6.44 20.68 -1.58
N PRO A 198 6.74 20.36 -0.30
CA PRO A 198 5.96 19.39 0.48
C PRO A 198 4.47 19.67 0.50
N LYS A 199 4.05 20.93 0.46
CA LYS A 199 2.64 21.35 0.39
C LYS A 199 1.93 20.93 -0.90
N CYS A 200 2.69 20.54 -1.92
CA CYS A 200 2.20 20.03 -3.19
C CYS A 200 2.40 18.50 -3.33
N GLY A 201 2.86 17.83 -2.27
CA GLY A 201 3.07 16.39 -2.22
C GLY A 201 1.78 15.58 -2.11
N LYS A 202 1.90 14.34 -1.62
CA LYS A 202 0.77 13.46 -1.34
C LYS A 202 -0.09 14.09 -0.23
N LEU A 203 -1.32 14.49 -0.54
CA LEU A 203 -2.23 15.05 0.46
C LEU A 203 -2.64 13.99 1.49
N PHE A 204 -2.41 14.26 2.76
CA PHE A 204 -2.81 13.42 3.88
C PHE A 204 -3.58 14.25 4.91
N LEU A 205 -4.89 14.06 4.95
CA LEU A 205 -5.80 14.79 5.82
C LEU A 205 -5.99 14.00 7.11
N ILE A 206 -5.85 14.68 8.25
CA ILE A 206 -6.05 14.11 9.59
C ILE A 206 -7.31 14.71 10.19
N ASP A 207 -8.20 13.83 10.63
CA ASP A 207 -9.33 14.17 11.49
C ASP A 207 -8.99 13.75 12.93
N GLU A 208 -8.62 14.72 13.76
CA GLU A 208 -8.27 14.48 15.16
C GLU A 208 -9.49 14.15 16.03
N THR A 209 -10.72 14.42 15.54
CA THR A 209 -11.95 14.12 16.26
C THR A 209 -12.34 12.65 16.17
N ILE A 210 -11.89 11.94 15.12
CA ILE A 210 -12.14 10.51 14.93
C ILE A 210 -11.15 9.69 15.75
N THR A 211 -11.59 9.19 16.90
CA THR A 211 -10.76 8.32 17.78
C THR A 211 -10.90 6.83 17.45
N SER A 212 -11.96 6.43 16.75
CA SER A 212 -12.25 5.03 16.40
C SER A 212 -11.30 4.43 15.37
N VAL A 213 -10.63 5.27 14.58
CA VAL A 213 -9.68 4.86 13.54
C VAL A 213 -8.37 5.60 13.75
N HIS A 214 -7.24 4.89 13.59
CA HIS A 214 -5.91 5.48 13.59
C HIS A 214 -5.31 5.39 12.19
N GLN A 215 -5.17 6.53 11.53
CA GLN A 215 -4.48 6.60 10.25
C GLN A 215 -2.98 6.78 10.46
N ILE A 216 -2.18 5.92 9.84
CA ILE A 216 -0.71 5.97 9.91
C ILE A 216 -0.15 5.88 8.49
N PHE A 217 0.60 6.89 8.07
CA PHE A 217 1.25 6.94 6.75
C PHE A 217 2.73 6.53 6.86
N PHE A 218 3.16 5.54 6.09
CA PHE A 218 4.54 5.06 6.05
C PHE A 218 5.24 5.47 4.75
N ASP A 219 6.42 6.07 4.84
CA ASP A 219 7.29 6.36 3.68
C ASP A 219 8.71 6.73 4.15
N ASP A 220 9.74 6.42 3.38
CA ASP A 220 11.14 6.73 3.74
C ASP A 220 11.52 8.18 3.40
N LYS A 221 10.76 8.84 2.52
CA LYS A 221 10.92 10.25 2.12
C LYS A 221 10.08 11.24 2.92
N ILE A 222 9.50 10.81 4.03
CA ILE A 222 8.90 11.72 5.01
C ILE A 222 10.01 12.49 5.74
N GLY A 223 9.95 13.81 5.73
CA GLY A 223 10.90 14.69 6.42
C GLY A 223 10.31 16.06 6.74
N ASN A 224 11.12 16.89 7.42
CA ASN A 224 10.86 18.31 7.64
C ASN A 224 11.69 19.20 6.68
N ASP A 225 12.18 18.61 5.59
CA ASP A 225 12.96 19.29 4.57
C ASP A 225 12.10 19.68 3.37
N SER A 226 12.68 20.50 2.48
CA SER A 226 12.01 21.06 1.31
C SER A 226 11.64 20.03 0.23
N GLU A 227 11.97 18.75 0.41
CA GLU A 227 11.66 17.68 -0.55
C GLU A 227 10.82 16.56 0.07
N SER A 228 10.26 16.76 1.26
CA SER A 228 9.32 15.83 1.86
C SER A 228 8.14 15.57 0.91
N ILE A 229 7.78 14.30 0.75
CA ILE A 229 6.78 13.88 -0.23
C ILE A 229 5.33 14.09 0.23
N LEU A 230 5.12 14.47 1.50
CA LEU A 230 3.83 14.36 2.18
C LEU A 230 3.33 15.74 2.63
N ASP A 231 2.10 16.07 2.26
CA ASP A 231 1.38 17.28 2.66
C ASP A 231 0.36 16.91 3.75
N VAL A 232 0.69 17.17 5.02
CA VAL A 232 -0.15 16.78 6.16
C VAL A 232 -0.97 17.97 6.64
N ARG A 233 -2.31 17.83 6.63
CA ARG A 233 -3.23 18.91 7.00
C ARG A 233 -4.35 18.45 7.91
N ASN A 234 -4.85 19.35 8.74
CA ASN A 234 -6.09 19.12 9.46
C ASN A 234 -7.28 19.16 8.49
N ILE A 235 -8.22 18.23 8.65
CA ILE A 235 -9.35 18.09 7.72
C ILE A 235 -10.34 19.27 7.79
N GLU A 236 -10.52 19.88 8.95
CA GLU A 236 -11.54 20.90 9.21
C GLU A 236 -11.10 22.26 8.66
N ASN A 237 -9.91 22.72 9.05
CA ASN A 237 -9.42 24.06 8.70
C ASN A 237 -8.42 24.07 7.52
N ARG A 238 -7.97 22.90 7.03
CA ARG A 238 -7.00 22.73 5.93
C ARG A 238 -5.61 23.31 6.18
N GLU A 239 -5.31 23.68 7.41
CA GLU A 239 -3.99 24.16 7.80
C GLU A 239 -2.99 23.00 7.84
N SER A 240 -1.75 23.29 7.42
CA SER A 240 -0.64 22.34 7.56
C SER A 240 -0.38 22.06 9.03
N LEU A 241 -0.25 20.78 9.37
CA LEU A 241 0.07 20.38 10.73
C LEU A 241 1.60 20.41 10.93
N PRO A 242 2.10 20.95 12.06
CA PRO A 242 3.52 20.96 12.35
C PRO A 242 4.11 19.55 12.41
N PHE A 243 5.27 19.34 11.79
CA PHE A 243 5.88 18.02 11.63
C PHE A 243 6.07 17.29 12.96
N GLU A 244 6.57 18.00 13.98
CA GLU A 244 6.82 17.48 15.32
C GLU A 244 5.56 17.00 16.05
N LYS A 245 4.37 17.46 15.64
CA LYS A 245 3.09 17.02 16.22
C LYS A 245 2.55 15.75 15.58
N VAL A 246 3.01 15.40 14.38
CA VAL A 246 2.43 14.31 13.57
C VAL A 246 3.40 13.14 13.35
N ILE A 247 4.71 13.38 13.40
CA ILE A 247 5.73 12.33 13.25
C ILE A 247 5.66 11.30 14.39
N ASN A 248 5.85 10.03 14.03
CA ASN A 248 5.68 8.86 14.90
C ASN A 248 4.32 8.82 15.61
N LYS A 249 3.29 9.43 15.01
CA LYS A 249 1.92 9.44 15.51
C LYS A 249 0.94 9.16 14.37
N PHE A 250 0.92 10.01 13.35
CA PHE A 250 0.08 9.83 12.16
C PHE A 250 0.89 9.57 10.89
N ILE A 251 2.18 9.90 10.93
CA ILE A 251 3.13 9.64 9.86
C ILE A 251 4.37 9.00 10.47
N PHE A 252 5.01 8.08 9.75
CA PHE A 252 6.17 7.35 10.23
C PHE A 252 7.23 7.29 9.12
N ARG A 253 8.40 7.85 9.40
CA ARG A 253 9.52 7.83 8.45
C ARG A 253 10.17 6.44 8.48
N CYS A 254 10.11 5.73 7.36
CA CYS A 254 10.70 4.40 7.26
C CYS A 254 12.23 4.45 7.13
N ASP A 255 12.91 3.54 7.83
CA ASP A 255 14.30 3.18 7.63
C ASP A 255 14.32 1.87 6.79
N PRO A 256 14.67 1.93 5.49
CA PRO A 256 14.62 0.76 4.62
C PRO A 256 15.50 -0.38 5.12
N TYR A 257 16.68 -0.08 5.69
CA TYR A 257 17.59 -1.10 6.19
C TYR A 257 16.96 -1.85 7.35
N LYS A 258 16.41 -1.13 8.35
CA LYS A 258 15.72 -1.76 9.48
C LYS A 258 14.49 -2.54 9.04
N ALA A 259 13.71 -2.00 8.11
CA ALA A 259 12.55 -2.68 7.57
C ALA A 259 12.89 -4.01 6.89
N ILE A 260 14.11 -4.16 6.36
CA ILE A 260 14.60 -5.41 5.76
C ILE A 260 15.10 -6.39 6.82
N ILE A 261 15.82 -5.93 7.85
CA ILE A 261 16.49 -6.82 8.81
C ILE A 261 15.61 -7.19 10.01
N ASP A 262 14.64 -6.37 10.37
CA ASP A 262 13.73 -6.59 11.49
C ASP A 262 12.37 -7.08 10.96
N PRO A 263 12.02 -8.38 11.16
CA PRO A 263 10.76 -8.93 10.67
C PRO A 263 9.53 -8.28 11.29
N ASP A 264 9.67 -7.61 12.45
CA ASP A 264 8.57 -6.97 13.18
C ASP A 264 8.59 -5.44 13.03
N TYR A 265 9.40 -4.90 12.12
CA TYR A 265 9.64 -3.46 11.97
C TYR A 265 8.35 -2.64 11.94
N PHE A 266 7.44 -2.96 11.02
CA PHE A 266 6.19 -2.20 10.87
C PHE A 266 5.22 -2.46 12.01
N PHE A 267 5.24 -3.64 12.64
CA PHE A 267 4.42 -3.90 13.83
C PHE A 267 4.86 -3.00 15.00
N LYS A 268 6.18 -2.90 15.23
CA LYS A 268 6.75 -1.99 16.24
C LYS A 268 6.45 -0.52 15.91
N ALA A 269 6.52 -0.14 14.63
CA ALA A 269 6.21 1.21 14.19
C ALA A 269 4.74 1.60 14.40
N VAL A 270 3.81 0.67 14.12
CA VAL A 270 2.37 0.86 14.44
C VAL A 270 2.18 1.02 15.94
N ALA A 271 2.79 0.16 16.76
CA ALA A 271 2.70 0.24 18.21
C ALA A 271 3.25 1.57 18.76
N GLU A 272 4.38 2.06 18.22
CA GLU A 272 4.94 3.37 18.57
C GLU A 272 3.95 4.50 18.25
N CYS A 273 3.38 4.48 17.05
CA CYS A 273 2.38 5.47 16.65
C CYS A 273 1.16 5.46 17.59
N GLU A 274 0.65 4.27 17.93
CA GLU A 274 -0.49 4.09 18.83
C GLU A 274 -0.22 4.63 20.23
N LEU A 275 0.97 4.37 20.79
CA LEU A 275 1.39 4.91 22.09
C LEU A 275 1.43 6.45 22.06
N ASN A 276 2.10 7.03 21.06
CA ASN A 276 2.21 8.49 20.89
C ASN A 276 0.86 9.18 20.58
N ARG A 277 -0.14 8.41 20.15
CA ARG A 277 -1.50 8.92 20.00
C ARG A 277 -2.20 9.12 21.35
N ILE A 278 -1.94 8.22 22.30
CA ILE A 278 -2.56 8.20 23.63
C ILE A 278 -1.88 9.20 24.58
N ASP A 279 -0.56 9.40 24.46
CA ASP A 279 0.26 10.26 25.34
C ASP A 279 0.04 11.78 25.15
N ASN A 280 -1.20 12.20 24.87
CA ASN A 280 -1.62 13.61 24.80
C ASN A 280 -1.93 14.21 26.18
#